data_AF-A0A956TFV8-F1
#
_entry.id   AF-A0A956TFV8-F1
#
_cell.length_a   1.000
_cell.length_b   1.000
_cell.length_c   1.000
_cell.angle_alpha   90.00
_cell.angle_beta   90.00
_cell.angle_gamma   90.00
#
_symmetry.space_group_name_H-M   'P 1'
#
loop_
_entity.id
_entity.type
_entity.pdbx_description
1 polymer ?
#
loop_
_entity_poly.entity_id
_entity_poly.type
_entity_poly.pdbx_seq_one_letter_code
_entity_poly.pdbx_strand_id
1 'polypeptide(L)'
;MNTLHLHLPTQATPRCRELAQSLLVESGLTAEAKSQLVTDLSAVPEAWLERLKQADLDVVVMSSEQTLADTGMLLAYQPEELEAGVDKARPLIQQAIHQAAPDLDSADPGDAAYQRHWAAKEMAENLAGELVGAGLGFLVRQTSDPISLQFLAEEAGVEGDEQQRFEQLTRELNQDLVQFDGQQIEPEWGIVLVPYHQRHGQRVSPVNKASLETQKGFELFASKGAHIWENKLIMLHDSVVADPSLTAGHHRVALHELGHAIDHLAEELYPDHRQKMDALYQDDLKNANFLTARAADNAGEYLAEAVEAYLTNPGEGYKAENHHEALKAHNPRLFAYVDDLLRR
;
A
#
# COMPACT_ATOMS: atom_id res chain seq x y z
N MET A 1 16.28 28.86 -32.55
CA MET A 1 15.83 27.46 -32.47
C MET A 1 16.53 26.85 -31.26
N ASN A 2 15.87 26.89 -30.09
CA ASN A 2 16.37 26.25 -28.89
C ASN A 2 16.13 24.75 -29.04
N THR A 3 17.20 23.99 -29.20
CA THR A 3 17.20 22.55 -28.99
C THR A 3 16.91 22.29 -27.52
N LEU A 4 15.62 22.12 -27.20
CA LEU A 4 15.20 21.38 -26.01
C LEU A 4 15.82 19.99 -26.14
N HIS A 5 16.96 19.78 -25.47
CA HIS A 5 17.38 18.45 -25.11
C HIS A 5 16.24 17.88 -24.26
N LEU A 6 15.37 17.09 -24.90
CA LEU A 6 14.52 16.14 -24.19
C LEU A 6 15.48 15.26 -23.40
N HIS A 7 15.65 15.59 -22.11
CA HIS A 7 16.16 14.63 -21.16
C HIS A 7 15.28 13.40 -21.34
N LEU A 8 15.90 12.26 -21.66
CA LEU A 8 15.27 10.99 -21.35
C LEU A 8 14.78 11.11 -19.90
N PRO A 9 13.56 10.66 -19.56
CA PRO A 9 13.03 10.73 -18.20
C PRO A 9 13.85 9.93 -17.16
N THR A 10 15.06 9.49 -17.51
CA THR A 10 15.86 8.45 -16.85
C THR A 10 16.90 8.97 -15.84
N GLN A 11 17.01 10.27 -15.59
CA GLN A 11 17.79 10.75 -14.43
C GLN A 11 16.87 10.95 -13.23
N ALA A 12 16.68 9.87 -12.47
CA ALA A 12 15.99 9.90 -11.19
C ALA A 12 16.55 11.02 -10.30
N THR A 13 15.70 11.97 -9.95
CA THR A 13 16.04 13.03 -9.00
C THR A 13 16.25 12.42 -7.61
N PRO A 14 16.95 13.11 -6.68
CA PRO A 14 16.99 12.68 -5.28
C PRO A 14 15.58 12.45 -4.71
N ARG A 15 14.61 13.27 -5.13
CA ARG A 15 13.21 13.16 -4.72
C ARG A 15 12.54 11.89 -5.25
N CYS A 16 12.74 11.52 -6.53
CA CYS A 16 12.26 10.25 -7.07
C CYS A 16 12.81 9.06 -6.26
N ARG A 17 14.09 9.09 -5.87
CA ARG A 17 14.70 8.04 -5.05
C ARG A 17 14.09 7.96 -3.65
N GLU A 18 13.84 9.10 -3.00
CA GLU A 18 13.16 9.15 -1.70
C GLU A 18 11.74 8.56 -1.78
N LEU A 19 10.97 8.95 -2.80
CA LEU A 19 9.62 8.45 -3.01
C LEU A 19 9.63 6.94 -3.29
N ALA A 20 10.46 6.49 -4.24
CA ALA A 20 10.66 5.09 -4.56
C ALA A 20 11.04 4.26 -3.33
N GLN A 21 11.96 4.75 -2.50
CA GLN A 21 12.35 4.08 -1.28
C GLN A 21 11.20 4.03 -0.25
N SER A 22 10.31 5.03 -0.23
CA SER A 22 9.15 5.01 0.66
C SER A 22 8.02 4.08 0.22
N LEU A 23 8.04 3.57 -1.01
CA LEU A 23 7.14 2.50 -1.46
C LEU A 23 7.65 1.11 -1.01
N LEU A 24 8.93 0.99 -0.64
CA LEU A 24 9.52 -0.29 -0.28
C LEU A 24 9.19 -0.67 1.16
N VAL A 25 8.58 -1.84 1.33
CA VAL A 25 8.48 -2.51 2.62
C VAL A 25 9.75 -3.36 2.82
N GLU A 26 10.52 -3.07 3.87
CA GLU A 26 11.82 -3.72 4.08
C GLU A 26 11.67 -5.21 4.37
N SER A 27 12.41 -6.02 3.60
CA SER A 27 12.35 -7.49 3.67
C SER A 27 13.71 -8.13 3.39
N GLY A 28 14.63 -8.10 4.36
CA GLY A 28 15.86 -8.92 4.33
C GLY A 28 16.80 -8.73 3.12
N LEU A 29 16.54 -7.75 2.25
CA LEU A 29 17.32 -7.51 1.04
C LEU A 29 18.74 -7.07 1.37
N THR A 30 19.69 -7.52 0.56
CA THR A 30 21.05 -6.95 0.59
C THR A 30 21.00 -5.47 0.20
N ALA A 31 21.98 -4.68 0.67
CA ALA A 31 22.09 -3.27 0.31
C ALA A 31 22.17 -3.05 -1.21
N GLU A 32 22.81 -3.97 -1.92
CA GLU A 32 22.93 -3.95 -3.39
C GLU A 32 21.58 -4.19 -4.07
N ALA A 33 20.85 -5.25 -3.69
CA ALA A 33 19.53 -5.54 -4.24
C ALA A 33 18.54 -4.39 -3.96
N LYS A 34 18.55 -3.84 -2.74
CA LYS A 34 17.75 -2.66 -2.39
C LYS A 34 18.10 -1.46 -3.26
N SER A 35 19.39 -1.17 -3.47
CA SER A 35 19.83 -0.07 -4.32
C SER A 35 19.40 -0.24 -5.78
N GLN A 36 19.43 -1.47 -6.29
CA GLN A 36 18.98 -1.79 -7.64
C GLN A 36 17.47 -1.58 -7.77
N LEU A 37 16.68 -2.10 -6.83
CA LEU A 37 15.23 -1.92 -6.83
C LEU A 37 14.84 -0.45 -6.72
N VAL A 38 15.49 0.33 -5.86
CA VAL A 38 15.26 1.78 -5.78
C VAL A 38 15.58 2.44 -7.11
N THR A 39 16.65 2.01 -7.80
CA THR A 39 16.99 2.52 -9.13
C THR A 39 15.87 2.25 -10.13
N ASP A 40 15.34 1.02 -10.15
CA ASP A 40 14.15 0.66 -10.95
C ASP A 40 12.97 1.56 -10.67
N LEU A 41 12.47 1.54 -9.43
CA LEU A 41 11.28 2.29 -9.06
C LEU A 41 11.44 3.79 -9.33
N SER A 42 12.65 4.32 -9.14
CA SER A 42 12.95 5.75 -9.38
C SER A 42 13.00 6.17 -10.85
N ALA A 43 12.92 5.22 -11.80
CA ALA A 43 12.75 5.53 -13.21
C ALA A 43 11.34 6.05 -13.54
N VAL A 44 10.35 5.71 -12.70
CA VAL A 44 8.99 6.27 -12.81
C VAL A 44 9.03 7.78 -12.52
N PRO A 45 8.31 8.61 -13.30
CA PRO A 45 8.24 10.05 -13.04
C PRO A 45 7.73 10.40 -11.65
N GLU A 46 8.26 11.48 -11.09
CA GLU A 46 7.98 11.92 -9.71
C GLU A 46 6.48 12.02 -9.41
N ALA A 47 5.70 12.65 -10.31
CA ALA A 47 4.25 12.81 -10.14
C ALA A 47 3.51 11.46 -10.03
N TRP A 48 3.97 10.44 -10.74
CA TRP A 48 3.41 9.09 -10.63
C TRP A 48 3.82 8.40 -9.33
N LEU A 49 5.08 8.52 -8.91
CA LEU A 49 5.51 8.01 -7.61
C LEU A 49 4.74 8.65 -6.45
N GLU A 50 4.43 9.95 -6.53
CA GLU A 50 3.59 10.62 -5.53
C GLU A 50 2.17 10.09 -5.52
N ARG A 51 1.56 9.87 -6.70
CA ARG A 51 0.21 9.30 -6.81
C ARG A 51 0.13 7.88 -6.29
N LEU A 52 1.10 7.03 -6.64
CA LEU A 52 1.16 5.65 -6.16
C LEU A 52 1.34 5.61 -4.64
N LYS A 53 2.17 6.50 -4.09
CA LYS A 53 2.30 6.67 -2.64
C LYS A 53 1.01 7.15 -1.98
N GLN A 54 0.32 8.13 -2.57
CA GLN A 54 -0.97 8.63 -2.06
C GLN A 54 -2.08 7.57 -2.17
N ALA A 55 -1.94 6.61 -3.07
CA ALA A 55 -2.81 5.44 -3.19
C ALA A 55 -2.38 4.28 -2.26
N ASP A 56 -1.45 4.52 -1.33
CA ASP A 56 -0.92 3.56 -0.36
C ASP A 56 -0.35 2.28 -1.02
N LEU A 57 0.29 2.42 -2.19
CA LEU A 57 0.97 1.31 -2.86
C LEU A 57 2.23 0.91 -2.08
N ASP A 58 2.34 -0.38 -1.76
CA ASP A 58 3.58 -0.99 -1.26
C ASP A 58 4.22 -1.90 -2.29
N VAL A 59 5.54 -1.98 -2.24
CA VAL A 59 6.36 -2.95 -2.94
C VAL A 59 7.11 -3.78 -1.89
N VAL A 60 6.85 -5.08 -1.86
CA VAL A 60 7.51 -6.03 -0.97
C VAL A 60 8.33 -7.02 -1.79
N VAL A 61 9.47 -7.44 -1.24
CA VAL A 61 10.29 -8.50 -1.87
C VAL A 61 10.39 -9.69 -0.93
N MET A 62 10.20 -10.90 -1.43
CA MET A 62 10.25 -12.11 -0.60
C MET A 62 11.22 -13.12 -1.20
N SER A 63 11.95 -13.81 -0.32
CA SER A 63 12.64 -15.05 -0.66
C SER A 63 11.68 -16.24 -0.63
N SER A 64 12.07 -17.37 -1.23
CA SER A 64 11.23 -18.59 -1.28
C SER A 64 10.68 -19.06 0.07
N GLU A 65 11.46 -18.85 1.15
CA GLU A 65 11.14 -19.33 2.50
C GLU A 65 10.29 -18.34 3.30
N GLN A 66 10.07 -17.13 2.77
CA GLN A 66 9.27 -16.09 3.43
C GLN A 66 7.81 -16.16 3.01
N THR A 67 6.96 -15.77 3.95
CA THR A 67 5.57 -15.37 3.72
C THR A 67 5.45 -13.86 3.85
N LEU A 68 4.31 -13.31 3.41
CA LEU A 68 4.04 -11.88 3.59
C LEU A 68 4.02 -11.46 5.07
N ALA A 69 3.67 -12.39 5.97
CA ALA A 69 3.71 -12.18 7.42
C ALA A 69 5.13 -12.00 7.97
N ASP A 70 6.14 -12.52 7.27
CA ASP A 70 7.56 -12.38 7.64
C ASP A 70 8.15 -11.04 7.17
N THR A 71 7.30 -10.13 6.66
CA THR A 71 7.69 -8.81 6.16
C THR A 71 7.12 -7.71 7.05
N GLY A 72 7.64 -6.49 6.95
CA GLY A 72 7.08 -5.33 7.67
C GLY A 72 5.70 -4.86 7.17
N MET A 73 5.08 -5.59 6.23
CA MET A 73 3.84 -5.16 5.57
C MET A 73 2.62 -5.30 6.47
N LEU A 74 2.60 -6.37 7.26
CA LEU A 74 1.64 -6.56 8.33
C LEU A 74 2.34 -6.18 9.61
N LEU A 75 1.88 -5.13 10.29
CA LEU A 75 2.24 -4.94 11.68
C LEU A 75 1.52 -6.03 12.49
N ALA A 76 2.15 -7.20 12.53
CA ALA A 76 1.80 -8.28 13.43
C ALA A 76 2.34 -7.90 14.80
N TYR A 77 1.43 -7.54 15.70
CA TYR A 77 1.84 -7.24 17.04
C TYR A 77 2.32 -8.51 17.74
N GLN A 78 3.59 -8.52 18.15
CA GLN A 78 3.93 -9.39 19.25
C GLN A 78 3.21 -8.88 20.49
N PRO A 79 2.69 -9.77 21.35
CA PRO A 79 1.91 -9.34 22.51
C PRO A 79 2.64 -8.36 23.44
N GLU A 80 3.97 -8.46 23.54
CA GLU A 80 4.82 -7.55 24.32
C GLU A 80 4.90 -6.15 23.70
N GLU A 81 4.76 -6.04 22.38
CA GLU A 81 4.71 -4.77 21.65
C GLU A 81 3.37 -4.07 21.81
N LEU A 82 2.28 -4.83 21.94
CA LEU A 82 0.96 -4.28 22.29
C LEU A 82 0.97 -3.67 23.68
N GLU A 83 1.51 -4.38 24.67
CA GLU A 83 1.63 -3.88 26.05
C GLU A 83 2.43 -2.57 26.08
N ALA A 84 3.61 -2.55 25.46
CA ALA A 84 4.41 -1.32 25.35
C ALA A 84 3.69 -0.22 24.54
N GLY A 85 2.87 -0.61 23.57
CA GLY A 85 2.04 0.30 22.78
C GLY A 85 0.97 0.98 23.62
N VAL A 86 0.28 0.25 24.52
CA VAL A 86 -0.73 0.81 25.42
C VAL A 86 -0.14 1.91 26.30
N ASP A 87 1.04 1.68 26.88
CA ASP A 87 1.75 2.68 27.69
C ASP A 87 2.09 3.94 26.89
N LYS A 88 2.48 3.79 25.62
CA LYS A 88 2.77 4.92 24.72
C LYS A 88 1.51 5.64 24.24
N ALA A 89 0.39 4.94 24.08
CA ALA A 89 -0.87 5.53 23.64
C ALA A 89 -1.53 6.38 24.73
N ARG A 90 -1.38 5.99 26.00
CA ARG A 90 -2.00 6.67 27.14
C ARG A 90 -1.80 8.20 27.18
N PRO A 91 -0.59 8.76 27.03
CA PRO A 91 -0.43 10.21 27.00
C PRO A 91 -1.14 10.88 25.81
N LEU A 92 -1.20 10.21 24.64
CA LEU A 92 -1.90 10.72 23.46
C LEU A 92 -3.41 10.75 23.68
N ILE A 93 -3.95 9.69 24.30
CA ILE A 93 -5.36 9.59 24.68
C ILE A 93 -5.74 10.72 25.64
N GLN A 94 -4.94 10.93 26.69
CA GLN A 94 -5.19 11.97 27.69
C GLN A 94 -5.11 13.37 27.08
N GLN A 95 -4.17 13.59 26.17
CA GLN A 95 -4.07 14.82 25.40
C GLN A 95 -5.32 15.03 24.53
N ALA A 96 -5.76 14.01 23.81
CA ALA A 96 -6.97 14.06 22.98
C ALA A 96 -8.23 14.34 23.82
N ILE A 97 -8.37 13.72 24.99
CA ILE A 97 -9.49 13.98 25.91
C ILE A 97 -9.46 15.45 26.36
N HIS A 98 -8.30 15.96 26.77
CA HIS A 98 -8.16 17.35 27.22
C HIS A 98 -8.47 18.35 26.11
N GLN A 99 -8.11 18.05 24.86
CA GLN A 99 -8.41 18.91 23.71
C GLN A 99 -9.87 18.82 23.28
N ALA A 100 -10.46 17.62 23.36
CA ALA A 100 -11.81 17.35 22.91
C ALA A 100 -12.87 17.75 23.92
N ALA A 101 -12.55 17.88 25.22
CA ALA A 101 -13.45 18.33 26.28
C ALA A 101 -14.03 19.71 25.93
N PRO A 102 -15.25 19.79 25.38
CA PRO A 102 -15.89 21.07 25.09
C PRO A 102 -16.39 21.68 26.39
N ASP A 103 -16.65 22.99 26.39
CA ASP A 103 -17.57 23.63 27.32
C ASP A 103 -18.99 23.02 27.10
N LEU A 104 -19.22 21.81 27.61
CA LEU A 104 -20.48 21.04 27.51
C LEU A 104 -21.61 21.62 28.38
N ASP A 105 -21.59 22.92 28.61
CA ASP A 105 -22.53 23.66 29.45
C ASP A 105 -23.81 24.09 28.70
N SER A 106 -24.12 23.43 27.56
CA SER A 106 -25.39 23.69 26.86
C SER A 106 -26.56 23.12 27.68
N ALA A 107 -27.49 24.02 28.05
CA ALA A 107 -28.71 23.65 28.76
C ALA A 107 -29.75 22.92 27.88
N ASP A 108 -29.54 22.89 26.56
CA ASP A 108 -30.40 22.17 25.61
C ASP A 108 -29.86 20.74 25.36
N PRO A 109 -30.63 19.68 25.70
CA PRO A 109 -30.23 18.30 25.47
C PRO A 109 -29.89 17.96 24.00
N GLY A 110 -30.55 18.61 23.03
CA GLY A 110 -30.30 18.36 21.61
C GLY A 110 -28.96 18.93 21.13
N ASP A 111 -28.63 20.12 21.62
CA ASP A 111 -27.36 20.80 21.35
C ASP A 111 -26.19 20.10 22.06
N ALA A 112 -26.39 19.65 23.31
CA ALA A 112 -25.40 18.84 24.02
C ALA A 112 -25.08 17.51 23.31
N ALA A 113 -26.09 16.82 22.77
CA ALA A 113 -25.88 15.59 22.01
C ALA A 113 -25.13 15.84 20.69
N TYR A 114 -25.47 16.93 20.00
CA TYR A 114 -24.79 17.34 18.77
C TYR A 114 -23.31 17.71 19.02
N GLN A 115 -23.04 18.48 20.08
CA GLN A 115 -21.69 18.87 20.48
C GLN A 115 -20.83 17.65 20.85
N ARG A 116 -21.38 16.67 21.57
CA ARG A 116 -20.67 15.41 21.87
C ARG A 116 -20.34 14.62 20.61
N HIS A 117 -21.27 14.51 19.67
CA HIS A 117 -21.02 13.82 18.41
C HIS A 117 -19.91 14.48 17.59
N TRP A 118 -19.91 15.80 17.52
CA TRP A 118 -18.88 16.55 16.80
C TRP A 118 -17.50 16.45 17.48
N ALA A 119 -17.46 16.56 18.81
CA ALA A 119 -16.24 16.37 19.60
C ALA A 119 -15.67 14.95 19.44
N ALA A 120 -16.52 13.92 19.46
CA ALA A 120 -16.09 12.54 19.23
C ALA A 120 -15.44 12.36 17.85
N LYS A 121 -15.99 13.00 16.82
CA LYS A 121 -15.45 12.94 15.45
C LYS A 121 -14.08 13.63 15.36
N GLU A 122 -13.96 14.85 15.87
CA GLU A 122 -12.69 15.61 15.86
C GLU A 122 -11.61 14.89 16.68
N MET A 123 -11.98 14.40 17.86
CA MET A 123 -11.10 13.59 18.71
C MET A 123 -10.62 12.35 17.98
N ALA A 124 -11.51 11.64 17.27
CA ALA A 124 -11.14 10.44 16.55
C ALA A 124 -10.16 10.70 15.40
N GLU A 125 -10.38 11.76 14.60
CA GLU A 125 -9.49 12.14 13.50
C GLU A 125 -8.10 12.55 14.01
N ASN A 126 -8.04 13.37 15.06
CA ASN A 126 -6.78 13.83 15.65
C ASN A 126 -6.01 12.67 16.31
N LEU A 127 -6.68 11.87 17.15
CA LEU A 127 -6.06 10.76 17.85
C LEU A 127 -5.58 9.68 16.87
N ALA A 128 -6.32 9.41 15.80
CA ALA A 128 -5.86 8.49 14.76
C ALA A 128 -4.55 8.97 14.12
N GLY A 129 -4.44 10.26 13.80
CA GLY A 129 -3.22 10.85 13.26
C GLY A 129 -2.03 10.77 14.23
N GLU A 130 -2.25 11.06 15.51
CA GLU A 130 -1.21 10.97 16.54
C GLU A 130 -0.72 9.53 16.76
N LEU A 131 -1.65 8.56 16.81
CA LEU A 131 -1.33 7.15 16.95
C LEU A 131 -0.49 6.64 15.76
N VAL A 132 -0.89 6.96 14.53
CA VAL A 132 -0.13 6.63 13.33
C VAL A 132 1.26 7.28 13.35
N GLY A 133 1.35 8.56 13.72
CA GLY A 133 2.62 9.28 13.84
C GLY A 133 3.57 8.68 14.89
N ALA A 134 3.02 8.05 15.94
CA ALA A 134 3.77 7.35 16.97
C ALA A 134 4.12 5.89 16.60
N GLY A 135 3.69 5.41 15.42
CA GLY A 135 3.84 4.01 15.02
C GLY A 135 2.99 3.06 15.86
N LEU A 136 1.89 3.56 16.44
CA LEU A 136 0.93 2.80 17.22
C LEU A 136 -0.28 2.50 16.34
N GLY A 137 -0.40 1.25 15.90
CA GLY A 137 -1.54 0.79 15.12
C GLY A 137 -2.75 0.37 15.95
N PHE A 138 -3.22 1.26 16.84
CA PHE A 138 -4.55 1.14 17.43
C PHE A 138 -5.58 1.79 16.51
N LEU A 139 -6.71 1.15 16.26
CA LEU A 139 -7.78 1.75 15.47
C LEU A 139 -8.68 2.59 16.36
N VAL A 140 -8.99 3.81 15.92
CA VAL A 140 -10.02 4.63 16.56
C VAL A 140 -11.39 4.32 15.97
N ARG A 141 -12.24 3.65 16.74
CA ARG A 141 -13.62 3.34 16.35
C ARG A 141 -14.57 4.37 16.96
N GLN A 142 -15.33 5.06 16.12
CA GLN A 142 -16.43 5.90 16.59
C GLN A 142 -17.69 5.05 16.81
N THR A 143 -18.26 5.10 18.02
CA THR A 143 -19.50 4.41 18.37
C THR A 143 -20.14 5.05 19.60
N SER A 144 -21.46 5.26 19.56
CA SER A 144 -22.25 5.73 20.71
C SER A 144 -22.95 4.58 21.45
N ASP A 145 -23.03 3.41 20.81
CA ASP A 145 -23.72 2.26 21.36
C ASP A 145 -22.76 1.38 22.18
N PRO A 146 -23.25 0.73 23.25
CA PRO A 146 -22.48 -0.26 23.98
C PRO A 146 -22.00 -1.39 23.06
N ILE A 147 -20.75 -1.80 23.23
CA ILE A 147 -20.10 -2.85 22.43
C ILE A 147 -19.47 -3.89 23.35
N SER A 148 -19.53 -5.17 22.99
CA SER A 148 -18.89 -6.22 23.81
C SER A 148 -17.43 -6.43 23.41
N LEU A 149 -16.59 -6.71 24.41
CA LEU A 149 -15.19 -7.10 24.21
C LEU A 149 -15.05 -8.37 23.39
N GLN A 150 -15.93 -9.35 23.60
CA GLN A 150 -16.00 -10.56 22.80
C GLN A 150 -16.23 -10.24 21.31
N PHE A 151 -17.18 -9.35 21.00
CA PHE A 151 -17.43 -8.95 19.61
C PHE A 151 -16.20 -8.30 18.98
N LEU A 152 -15.48 -7.45 19.72
CA LEU A 152 -14.25 -6.84 19.24
C LEU A 152 -13.14 -7.88 18.96
N ALA A 153 -13.00 -8.89 19.82
CA ALA A 153 -12.03 -9.98 19.64
C ALA A 153 -12.37 -10.83 18.42
N GLU A 154 -13.64 -11.20 18.24
CA GLU A 154 -14.14 -11.92 17.06
C GLU A 154 -13.90 -11.10 15.78
N GLU A 155 -14.17 -9.79 15.82
CA GLU A 155 -13.87 -8.89 14.70
C GLU A 155 -12.38 -8.79 14.38
N ALA A 156 -11.53 -8.92 15.40
CA ALA A 156 -10.08 -8.91 15.26
C ALA A 156 -9.52 -10.26 14.81
N GLY A 157 -10.35 -11.31 14.78
CA GLY A 157 -9.94 -12.69 14.49
C GLY A 157 -9.05 -13.27 15.58
N VAL A 158 -9.25 -12.86 16.84
CA VAL A 158 -8.50 -13.34 18.01
C VAL A 158 -9.30 -14.43 18.71
N GLU A 159 -8.69 -15.60 18.88
CA GLU A 159 -9.33 -16.77 19.47
C GLU A 159 -8.46 -17.42 20.56
N GLY A 160 -9.08 -18.25 21.40
CA GLY A 160 -8.36 -19.08 22.39
C GLY A 160 -7.64 -18.27 23.47
N ASP A 161 -6.40 -18.66 23.78
CA ASP A 161 -5.61 -18.04 24.86
C ASP A 161 -5.23 -16.58 24.55
N GLU A 162 -5.19 -16.19 23.27
CA GLU A 162 -4.91 -14.81 22.84
C GLU A 162 -6.09 -13.88 23.15
N GLN A 163 -7.32 -14.40 23.20
CA GLN A 163 -8.53 -13.60 23.45
C GLN A 163 -8.47 -12.92 24.82
N GLN A 164 -8.06 -13.64 25.86
CA GLN A 164 -7.97 -13.07 27.21
C GLN A 164 -6.97 -11.91 27.27
N ARG A 165 -5.82 -12.07 26.59
CA ARG A 165 -4.79 -11.02 26.52
C ARG A 165 -5.27 -9.82 25.71
N PHE A 166 -5.95 -10.05 24.59
CA PHE A 166 -6.59 -9.00 23.80
C PHE A 166 -7.64 -8.21 24.60
N GLU A 167 -8.51 -8.91 25.34
CA GLU A 167 -9.53 -8.27 26.18
C GLU A 167 -8.88 -7.43 27.28
N GLN A 168 -7.83 -7.93 27.92
CA GLN A 168 -7.07 -7.18 28.93
C GLN A 168 -6.44 -5.92 28.34
N LEU A 169 -5.74 -6.03 27.21
CA LEU A 169 -5.12 -4.89 26.54
C LEU A 169 -6.14 -3.85 26.09
N THR A 170 -7.30 -4.31 25.59
CA THR A 170 -8.40 -3.42 25.21
C THR A 170 -8.93 -2.66 26.43
N ARG A 171 -8.99 -3.29 27.60
CA ARG A 171 -9.37 -2.60 28.86
C ARG A 171 -8.34 -1.55 29.26
N GLU A 172 -7.07 -1.92 29.26
CA GLU A 172 -5.97 -1.03 29.65
C GLU A 172 -5.81 0.16 28.70
N LEU A 173 -6.07 -0.04 27.41
CA LEU A 173 -6.04 1.01 26.39
C LEU A 173 -7.19 2.00 26.53
N ASN A 174 -8.36 1.55 26.96
CA ASN A 174 -9.58 2.35 26.96
C ASN A 174 -10.03 2.82 28.35
N GLN A 175 -9.26 2.57 29.42
CA GLN A 175 -9.66 2.91 30.79
C GLN A 175 -10.10 4.38 31.00
N ASP A 176 -9.60 5.30 30.18
CA ASP A 176 -9.90 6.75 30.26
C ASP A 176 -10.95 7.19 29.22
N LEU A 177 -11.37 6.29 28.32
CA LEU A 177 -12.29 6.56 27.20
C LEU A 177 -13.69 5.98 27.38
N VAL A 178 -13.82 4.93 28.18
CA VAL A 178 -15.02 4.09 28.26
C VAL A 178 -15.31 3.63 29.69
N GLN A 179 -16.57 3.27 29.97
CA GLN A 179 -16.93 2.49 31.15
C GLN A 179 -17.01 1.01 30.80
N PHE A 180 -16.62 0.15 31.75
CA PHE A 180 -16.73 -1.30 31.59
C PHE A 180 -17.78 -1.86 32.55
N ASP A 181 -18.79 -2.55 32.01
CA ASP A 181 -19.70 -3.40 32.79
C ASP A 181 -19.51 -4.87 32.36
N GLY A 182 -18.67 -5.58 33.11
CA GLY A 182 -18.28 -6.94 32.76
C GLY A 182 -17.64 -6.98 31.37
N GLN A 183 -18.31 -7.62 30.41
CA GLN A 183 -17.87 -7.78 29.02
C GLN A 183 -18.34 -6.64 28.10
N GLN A 184 -19.13 -5.68 28.58
CA GLN A 184 -19.59 -4.53 27.81
C GLN A 184 -18.71 -3.31 28.02
N ILE A 185 -18.59 -2.53 26.94
CA ILE A 185 -17.89 -1.25 26.84
C ILE A 185 -18.94 -0.19 26.53
N GLU A 186 -19.02 0.84 27.37
CA GLU A 186 -19.85 2.02 27.15
C GLU A 186 -18.93 3.21 26.81
N PRO A 187 -18.92 3.70 25.55
CA PRO A 187 -17.99 4.74 25.12
C PRO A 187 -18.41 6.12 25.64
N GLU A 188 -17.71 6.66 26.65
CA GLU A 188 -18.04 7.97 27.25
C GLU A 188 -17.82 9.10 26.25
N TRP A 189 -16.75 9.00 25.47
CA TRP A 189 -16.34 9.99 24.47
C TRP A 189 -16.84 9.65 23.05
N GLY A 190 -17.72 8.66 22.92
CA GLY A 190 -18.20 8.18 21.61
C GLY A 190 -17.12 7.49 20.78
N ILE A 191 -16.00 7.10 21.41
CA ILE A 191 -14.88 6.41 20.76
C ILE A 191 -14.39 5.22 21.58
N VAL A 192 -13.86 4.22 20.89
CA VAL A 192 -13.15 3.07 21.47
C VAL A 192 -11.90 2.82 20.63
N LEU A 193 -10.76 2.66 21.30
CA LEU A 193 -9.53 2.20 20.67
C LEU A 193 -9.46 0.68 20.65
N VAL A 194 -9.08 0.11 19.52
CA VAL A 194 -9.02 -1.36 19.39
C VAL A 194 -7.66 -1.79 18.82
N PRO A 195 -6.98 -2.76 19.44
CA PRO A 195 -5.74 -3.31 18.92
C PRO A 195 -6.01 -4.24 17.72
N TYR A 196 -5.87 -3.74 16.50
CA TYR A 196 -6.00 -4.56 15.28
C TYR A 196 -4.66 -4.74 14.58
N HIS A 197 -4.55 -5.79 13.77
CA HIS A 197 -3.52 -5.84 12.73
C HIS A 197 -3.79 -4.70 11.75
N GLN A 198 -2.76 -3.91 11.45
CA GLN A 198 -2.89 -2.76 10.58
C GLN A 198 -1.92 -2.79 9.42
N ARG A 199 -2.34 -2.11 8.36
CA ARG A 199 -1.53 -1.72 7.22
C ARG A 199 -1.87 -0.28 6.86
N HIS A 200 -0.88 0.61 6.79
CA HIS A 200 -1.06 2.06 6.57
C HIS A 200 -2.08 2.74 7.50
N GLY A 201 -2.10 2.35 8.78
CA GLY A 201 -3.08 2.87 9.74
C GLY A 201 -4.52 2.37 9.52
N GLN A 202 -4.75 1.54 8.50
CA GLN A 202 -6.04 0.91 8.24
C GLN A 202 -6.08 -0.50 8.83
N ARG A 203 -7.25 -0.88 9.33
CA ARG A 203 -7.49 -2.25 9.83
C ARG A 203 -7.42 -3.25 8.69
N VAL A 204 -6.66 -4.32 8.90
CA VAL A 204 -6.72 -5.52 8.06
C VAL A 204 -7.85 -6.41 8.58
N SER A 205 -8.82 -6.73 7.72
CA SER A 205 -9.90 -7.65 8.10
C SER A 205 -9.34 -9.06 8.35
N PRO A 206 -9.95 -9.90 9.19
CA PRO A 206 -9.47 -11.26 9.43
C PRO A 206 -9.38 -12.12 8.15
N VAL A 207 -10.33 -11.94 7.23
CA VAL A 207 -10.35 -12.64 5.93
C VAL A 207 -9.16 -12.21 5.07
N ASN A 208 -8.87 -10.91 5.01
CA ASN A 208 -7.74 -10.39 4.26
C ASN A 208 -6.42 -10.78 4.95
N LYS A 209 -6.36 -10.76 6.29
CA LYS A 209 -5.20 -11.18 7.07
C LYS A 209 -4.81 -12.61 6.73
N ALA A 210 -5.74 -13.56 6.84
CA ALA A 210 -5.47 -14.96 6.51
C ALA A 210 -4.98 -15.11 5.06
N SER A 211 -5.63 -14.41 4.11
CA SER A 211 -5.21 -14.44 2.71
C SER A 211 -3.87 -13.77 2.44
N LEU A 212 -3.44 -12.79 3.25
CA LEU A 212 -2.16 -12.11 3.13
C LEU A 212 -1.05 -12.97 3.73
N GLU A 213 -1.27 -13.51 4.94
CA GLU A 213 -0.31 -14.37 5.64
C GLU A 213 0.00 -15.66 4.89
N THR A 214 -0.94 -16.20 4.10
CA THR A 214 -0.69 -17.43 3.34
C THR A 214 0.07 -17.22 2.03
N GLN A 215 0.33 -15.98 1.61
CA GLN A 215 1.09 -15.72 0.38
C GLN A 215 2.57 -16.02 0.59
N LYS A 216 3.08 -16.98 -0.19
CA LYS A 216 4.45 -17.49 -0.04
C LYS A 216 5.35 -16.96 -1.14
N GLY A 217 6.57 -16.59 -0.78
CA GLY A 217 7.61 -16.23 -1.74
C GLY A 217 7.87 -17.33 -2.76
N PHE A 218 7.80 -18.61 -2.38
CA PHE A 218 7.93 -19.71 -3.34
C PHE A 218 6.90 -19.67 -4.48
N GLU A 219 5.68 -19.20 -4.23
CA GLU A 219 4.65 -19.06 -5.28
C GLU A 219 5.01 -17.94 -6.27
N LEU A 220 5.67 -16.89 -5.78
CA LEU A 220 6.25 -15.83 -6.61
C LEU A 220 7.45 -16.29 -7.42
N PHE A 221 8.12 -17.38 -7.08
CA PHE A 221 9.27 -17.85 -7.86
C PHE A 221 8.86 -18.17 -9.30
N ALA A 222 7.65 -18.72 -9.49
CA ALA A 222 7.13 -19.09 -10.80
C ALA A 222 6.64 -17.86 -11.61
N SER A 223 5.91 -16.94 -10.95
CA SER A 223 5.39 -15.73 -11.61
C SER A 223 6.39 -14.57 -11.65
N LYS A 224 7.49 -14.67 -10.90
CA LYS A 224 8.55 -13.66 -10.66
C LYS A 224 8.09 -12.44 -9.87
N GLY A 225 6.87 -11.99 -10.11
CA GLY A 225 6.18 -10.93 -9.38
C GLY A 225 4.68 -11.18 -9.35
N ALA A 226 3.97 -10.34 -8.60
CA ALA A 226 2.53 -10.27 -8.60
C ALA A 226 2.07 -8.86 -8.22
N HIS A 227 1.04 -8.39 -8.90
CA HIS A 227 0.33 -7.16 -8.57
C HIS A 227 -1.07 -7.50 -8.03
N ILE A 228 -1.43 -6.95 -6.86
CA ILE A 228 -2.70 -7.15 -6.18
C ILE A 228 -3.29 -5.77 -5.85
N TRP A 229 -4.08 -5.21 -6.77
CA TRP A 229 -4.59 -3.83 -6.65
C TRP A 229 -5.54 -3.62 -5.48
N GLU A 230 -6.37 -4.62 -5.17
CA GLU A 230 -7.31 -4.56 -4.05
C GLU A 230 -6.59 -4.31 -2.73
N ASN A 231 -5.35 -4.82 -2.64
CA ASN A 231 -4.46 -4.59 -1.52
C ASN A 231 -3.39 -3.56 -1.84
N LYS A 232 -3.43 -2.81 -2.95
CA LYS A 232 -2.40 -1.82 -3.34
C LYS A 232 -1.00 -2.39 -3.10
N LEU A 233 -0.73 -3.59 -3.59
CA LEU A 233 0.46 -4.35 -3.27
C LEU A 233 1.13 -4.87 -4.55
N ILE A 234 2.42 -4.64 -4.65
CA ILE A 234 3.32 -5.36 -5.55
C ILE A 234 4.19 -6.28 -4.72
N MET A 235 4.22 -7.55 -5.08
CA MET A 235 5.13 -8.52 -4.49
C MET A 235 6.12 -9.00 -5.53
N LEU A 236 7.39 -9.06 -5.15
CA LEU A 236 8.48 -9.53 -6.01
C LEU A 236 9.21 -10.70 -5.34
N HIS A 237 9.69 -11.64 -6.14
CA HIS A 237 10.68 -12.60 -5.66
C HIS A 237 12.07 -11.95 -5.63
N ASP A 238 12.89 -12.24 -4.61
CA ASP A 238 14.24 -11.65 -4.49
C ASP A 238 15.16 -11.95 -5.70
N SER A 239 15.05 -13.14 -6.29
CA SER A 239 15.77 -13.59 -7.48
C SER A 239 15.63 -12.69 -8.71
N VAL A 240 14.62 -11.81 -8.77
CA VAL A 240 14.38 -10.93 -9.93
C VAL A 240 14.71 -9.46 -9.68
N VAL A 241 15.25 -9.12 -8.51
CA VAL A 241 15.63 -7.74 -8.17
C VAL A 241 16.99 -7.34 -8.74
N ALA A 242 17.93 -8.28 -8.82
CA ALA A 242 19.24 -8.01 -9.40
C ALA A 242 19.14 -7.71 -10.90
N ASP A 243 20.03 -6.88 -11.42
CA ASP A 243 20.14 -6.57 -12.84
C ASP A 243 21.60 -6.79 -13.33
N PRO A 244 21.87 -7.78 -14.19
CA PRO A 244 20.91 -8.80 -14.65
C PRO A 244 20.53 -9.79 -13.52
N SER A 245 19.28 -10.23 -13.54
CA SER A 245 18.77 -11.33 -12.72
C SER A 245 19.18 -12.68 -13.32
N LEU A 246 19.52 -13.66 -12.47
CA LEU A 246 19.81 -15.03 -12.91
C LEU A 246 18.57 -15.74 -13.50
N THR A 247 17.37 -15.33 -13.11
CA THR A 247 16.09 -15.98 -13.50
C THR A 247 15.28 -15.14 -14.48
N ALA A 248 15.50 -13.83 -14.54
CA ALA A 248 14.78 -12.89 -15.39
C ALA A 248 15.68 -12.18 -16.43
N GLY A 249 17.00 -12.33 -16.37
CA GLY A 249 17.91 -11.58 -17.23
C GLY A 249 17.80 -10.08 -16.96
N HIS A 250 17.66 -9.27 -18.01
CA HIS A 250 17.44 -7.82 -17.87
C HIS A 250 15.97 -7.41 -17.74
N HIS A 251 15.07 -8.38 -17.57
CA HIS A 251 13.66 -8.10 -17.34
C HIS A 251 13.47 -7.34 -16.03
N ARG A 252 12.81 -6.18 -16.09
CA ARG A 252 12.62 -5.30 -14.94
C ARG A 252 11.24 -5.56 -14.35
N VAL A 253 11.11 -6.69 -13.66
CA VAL A 253 9.83 -7.16 -13.09
C VAL A 253 9.18 -6.06 -12.25
N ALA A 254 9.95 -5.32 -11.44
CA ALA A 254 9.42 -4.21 -10.64
C ALA A 254 8.73 -3.12 -11.50
N LEU A 255 9.30 -2.79 -12.67
CA LEU A 255 8.72 -1.82 -13.60
C LEU A 255 7.47 -2.38 -14.29
N HIS A 256 7.47 -3.67 -14.61
CA HIS A 256 6.29 -4.35 -15.14
C HIS A 256 5.12 -4.30 -14.15
N GLU A 257 5.33 -4.71 -12.90
CA GLU A 257 4.28 -4.69 -11.88
C GLU A 257 3.81 -3.27 -11.56
N LEU A 258 4.71 -2.28 -11.59
CA LEU A 258 4.33 -0.86 -11.52
C LEU A 258 3.48 -0.42 -12.72
N GLY A 259 3.71 -0.98 -13.89
CA GLY A 259 2.87 -0.78 -15.07
C GLY A 259 1.43 -1.18 -14.82
N HIS A 260 1.18 -2.31 -14.15
CA HIS A 260 -0.17 -2.72 -13.72
C HIS A 260 -0.77 -1.75 -12.70
N ALA A 261 0.01 -1.31 -11.70
CA ALA A 261 -0.47 -0.35 -10.71
C ALA A 261 -0.83 1.01 -11.36
N ILE A 262 -0.03 1.45 -12.33
CA ILE A 262 -0.29 2.66 -13.13
C ILE A 262 -1.55 2.48 -13.98
N ASP A 263 -1.76 1.32 -14.62
CA ASP A 263 -2.97 1.01 -15.40
C ASP A 263 -4.23 1.21 -14.55
N HIS A 264 -4.27 0.57 -13.38
CA HIS A 264 -5.42 0.68 -12.48
C HIS A 264 -5.65 2.10 -11.97
N LEU A 265 -4.60 2.81 -11.55
CA LEU A 265 -4.78 4.18 -11.06
C LEU A 265 -5.16 5.14 -12.20
N ALA A 266 -4.66 4.89 -13.42
CA ALA A 266 -5.04 5.67 -14.59
C ALA A 266 -6.51 5.48 -14.97
N GLU A 267 -7.10 4.30 -14.77
CA GLU A 267 -8.55 4.08 -14.93
C GLU A 267 -9.38 4.96 -13.98
N GLU A 268 -8.90 5.17 -12.74
CA GLU A 268 -9.56 6.03 -11.75
C GLU A 268 -9.39 7.52 -12.09
N LEU A 269 -8.22 7.92 -12.60
CA LEU A 269 -7.88 9.32 -12.85
C LEU A 269 -8.35 9.85 -14.22
N TYR A 270 -8.40 8.98 -15.23
CA TYR A 270 -8.65 9.38 -16.62
C TYR A 270 -9.82 8.57 -17.22
N PRO A 271 -11.00 9.17 -17.38
CA PRO A 271 -12.21 8.47 -17.82
C PRO A 271 -12.10 7.78 -19.19
N ASP A 272 -11.16 8.17 -20.03
CA ASP A 272 -10.95 7.61 -21.37
C ASP A 272 -9.80 6.59 -21.45
N HIS A 273 -9.14 6.29 -20.33
CA HIS A 273 -7.98 5.40 -20.24
C HIS A 273 -8.27 4.00 -20.80
N ARG A 274 -9.22 3.29 -20.17
CA ARG A 274 -9.59 1.92 -20.56
C ARG A 274 -9.99 1.82 -22.02
N GLN A 275 -10.82 2.76 -22.49
CA GLN A 275 -11.26 2.80 -23.89
C GLN A 275 -10.09 2.96 -24.86
N LYS A 276 -9.13 3.86 -24.57
CA LYS A 276 -7.95 4.06 -25.42
C LYS A 276 -7.05 2.83 -25.40
N MET A 277 -6.80 2.24 -24.23
CA MET A 277 -5.96 1.06 -24.11
C MET A 277 -6.55 -0.15 -24.82
N ASP A 278 -7.86 -0.39 -24.68
CA ASP A 278 -8.53 -1.48 -25.40
C ASP A 278 -8.50 -1.26 -26.91
N ALA A 279 -8.65 -0.02 -27.38
CA ALA A 279 -8.55 0.27 -28.81
C ALA A 279 -7.14 -0.01 -29.35
N LEU A 280 -6.08 0.41 -28.65
CA LEU A 280 -4.70 0.13 -29.02
C LEU A 280 -4.42 -1.39 -29.02
N TYR A 281 -4.81 -2.07 -27.95
CA TYR A 281 -4.63 -3.51 -27.81
C TYR A 281 -5.36 -4.29 -28.92
N GLN A 282 -6.63 -3.96 -29.21
CA GLN A 282 -7.40 -4.64 -30.26
C GLN A 282 -6.86 -4.38 -31.67
N ASP A 283 -6.29 -3.20 -31.92
CA ASP A 283 -5.61 -2.91 -33.18
C ASP A 283 -4.36 -3.78 -33.33
N ASP A 284 -3.53 -3.91 -32.30
CA ASP A 284 -2.30 -4.72 -32.38
C ASP A 284 -2.56 -6.21 -32.33
N LEU A 285 -3.62 -6.65 -31.64
CA LEU A 285 -4.07 -8.04 -31.66
C LEU A 285 -4.43 -8.52 -33.07
N LYS A 286 -5.08 -7.66 -33.87
CA LYS A 286 -5.43 -7.98 -35.27
C LYS A 286 -4.20 -8.04 -36.18
N ASN A 287 -3.16 -7.27 -35.86
CA ASN A 287 -1.96 -7.16 -36.67
C ASN A 287 -0.78 -8.01 -36.15
N ALA A 288 -0.97 -8.73 -35.05
CA ALA A 288 0.08 -9.45 -34.31
C ALA A 288 1.30 -8.55 -34.00
N ASN A 289 1.05 -7.29 -33.63
CA ASN A 289 2.06 -6.25 -33.46
C ASN A 289 2.38 -6.00 -31.98
N PHE A 290 2.89 -7.04 -31.31
CA PHE A 290 3.25 -7.00 -29.90
C PHE A 290 4.76 -7.00 -29.71
N LEU A 291 5.23 -6.17 -28.79
CA LEU A 291 6.66 -6.10 -28.44
C LEU A 291 7.16 -7.41 -27.83
N THR A 292 6.32 -8.05 -27.01
CA THR A 292 6.61 -9.34 -26.37
C THR A 292 5.40 -10.27 -26.48
N ALA A 293 5.63 -11.59 -26.36
CA ALA A 293 4.53 -12.55 -26.39
C ALA A 293 3.54 -12.35 -25.23
N ARG A 294 4.03 -11.92 -24.07
CA ARG A 294 3.21 -11.67 -22.87
C ARG A 294 2.24 -10.51 -23.06
N ALA A 295 2.64 -9.48 -23.81
CA ALA A 295 1.78 -8.34 -24.15
C ALA A 295 0.52 -8.74 -24.96
N ALA A 296 0.47 -9.95 -25.53
CA ALA A 296 -0.68 -10.47 -26.26
C ALA A 296 -1.74 -11.16 -25.37
N ASP A 297 -1.48 -11.33 -24.08
CA ASP A 297 -2.38 -12.07 -23.18
C ASP A 297 -3.65 -11.27 -22.87
N ASN A 298 -3.49 -9.98 -22.55
CA ASN A 298 -4.60 -9.04 -22.33
C ASN A 298 -4.09 -7.59 -22.38
N ALA A 299 -5.03 -6.64 -22.35
CA ALA A 299 -4.71 -5.21 -22.47
C ALA A 299 -3.94 -4.62 -21.26
N GLY A 300 -4.03 -5.24 -20.08
CA GLY A 300 -3.25 -4.85 -18.89
C GLY A 300 -1.78 -5.26 -19.02
N GLU A 301 -1.53 -6.53 -19.38
CA GLU A 301 -0.18 -7.03 -19.71
C GLU A 301 0.45 -6.24 -20.86
N TYR A 302 -0.36 -5.87 -21.85
CA TYR A 302 0.06 -5.02 -22.96
C TYR A 302 0.56 -3.64 -22.50
N LEU A 303 -0.12 -2.98 -21.55
CA LEU A 303 0.37 -1.73 -20.98
C LEU A 303 1.59 -1.95 -20.07
N ALA A 304 1.56 -2.97 -19.21
CA ALA A 304 2.64 -3.25 -18.27
C ALA A 304 3.98 -3.52 -18.97
N GLU A 305 3.98 -4.34 -20.02
CA GLU A 305 5.14 -4.59 -20.86
C GLU A 305 5.61 -3.30 -21.57
N ALA A 306 4.69 -2.45 -22.00
CA ALA A 306 5.04 -1.17 -22.63
C ALA A 306 5.65 -0.16 -21.64
N VAL A 307 5.14 -0.09 -20.41
CA VAL A 307 5.71 0.73 -19.34
C VAL A 307 7.11 0.25 -18.97
N GLU A 308 7.27 -1.08 -18.80
CA GLU A 308 8.59 -1.69 -18.56
C GLU A 308 9.56 -1.31 -19.67
N ALA A 309 9.18 -1.53 -20.93
CA ALA A 309 10.02 -1.18 -22.07
C ALA A 309 10.35 0.31 -22.10
N TYR A 310 9.36 1.17 -21.93
CA TYR A 310 9.54 2.62 -21.97
C TYR A 310 10.54 3.12 -20.91
N LEU A 311 10.55 2.52 -19.72
CA LEU A 311 11.43 2.91 -18.61
C LEU A 311 12.78 2.17 -18.62
N THR A 312 12.92 1.14 -19.45
CA THR A 312 14.14 0.32 -19.53
C THR A 312 15.11 0.83 -20.59
N ASN A 313 16.38 0.97 -20.19
CA ASN A 313 17.49 1.22 -21.11
C ASN A 313 17.99 -0.10 -21.74
N PRO A 314 18.52 -0.08 -22.97
CA PRO A 314 18.99 -1.29 -23.64
C PRO A 314 20.13 -2.00 -22.88
N GLY A 315 20.08 -3.33 -22.83
CA GLY A 315 21.07 -4.23 -22.21
C GLY A 315 21.15 -5.60 -22.90
N GLU A 316 22.18 -6.42 -22.61
CA GLU A 316 22.42 -7.73 -23.27
C GLU A 316 21.82 -8.91 -22.48
N GLY A 317 20.68 -9.50 -22.90
CA GLY A 317 20.11 -10.65 -22.18
C GLY A 317 18.69 -11.06 -22.59
N TYR A 318 17.98 -11.77 -21.70
CA TYR A 318 16.58 -12.20 -21.88
C TYR A 318 15.68 -10.97 -22.09
N LYS A 319 14.89 -10.95 -23.20
CA LYS A 319 14.12 -9.81 -23.74
C LYS A 319 14.97 -8.58 -24.18
N ALA A 320 15.98 -8.81 -25.01
CA ALA A 320 16.82 -7.74 -25.56
C ALA A 320 16.05 -6.67 -26.35
N GLU A 321 14.82 -6.97 -26.77
CA GLU A 321 13.89 -6.08 -27.46
C GLU A 321 12.97 -5.28 -26.53
N ASN A 322 12.92 -5.57 -25.22
CA ASN A 322 11.99 -4.91 -24.29
C ASN A 322 12.59 -3.65 -23.65
N HIS A 323 12.89 -2.65 -24.48
CA HIS A 323 13.49 -1.39 -24.03
C HIS A 323 12.95 -0.19 -24.84
N HIS A 324 13.28 1.02 -24.38
CA HIS A 324 12.66 2.27 -24.83
C HIS A 324 12.70 2.45 -26.35
N GLU A 325 13.89 2.33 -26.96
CA GLU A 325 14.05 2.52 -28.41
C GLU A 325 13.35 1.43 -29.25
N ALA A 326 13.26 0.20 -28.75
CA ALA A 326 12.59 -0.88 -29.45
C ALA A 326 11.08 -0.71 -29.43
N LEU A 327 10.49 -0.33 -28.28
CA LEU A 327 9.07 0.05 -28.20
C LEU A 327 8.75 1.19 -29.17
N LYS A 328 9.59 2.24 -29.17
CA LYS A 328 9.42 3.40 -30.05
C LYS A 328 9.46 3.05 -31.53
N ALA A 329 10.37 2.17 -31.93
CA ALA A 329 10.53 1.74 -33.32
C ALA A 329 9.43 0.76 -33.75
N HIS A 330 9.06 -0.19 -32.89
CA HIS A 330 8.11 -1.26 -33.18
C HIS A 330 6.65 -0.77 -33.10
N ASN A 331 6.33 0.02 -32.07
CA ASN A 331 4.97 0.47 -31.80
C ASN A 331 4.92 1.95 -31.39
N PRO A 332 5.07 2.88 -32.36
CA PRO A 332 5.11 4.31 -32.07
C PRO A 332 3.80 4.87 -31.50
N ARG A 333 2.65 4.23 -31.78
CA ARG A 333 1.36 4.64 -31.22
C ARG A 333 1.28 4.33 -29.72
N LEU A 334 1.63 3.10 -29.33
CA LEU A 334 1.70 2.72 -27.92
C LEU A 334 2.77 3.52 -27.18
N PHE A 335 3.94 3.70 -27.79
CA PHE A 335 5.00 4.54 -27.24
C PHE A 335 4.51 5.97 -26.94
N ALA A 336 3.83 6.62 -27.90
CA ALA A 336 3.32 7.96 -27.71
C ALA A 336 2.23 8.04 -26.63
N TYR A 337 1.43 6.98 -26.50
CA TYR A 337 0.44 6.89 -25.43
C TYR A 337 1.09 6.76 -24.05
N VAL A 338 2.09 5.88 -23.89
CA VAL A 338 2.83 5.73 -22.62
C VAL A 338 3.58 7.02 -22.27
N ASP A 339 4.19 7.70 -23.26
CA ASP A 339 4.84 9.00 -23.07
C ASP A 339 3.88 10.08 -22.56
N ASP A 340 2.66 10.14 -23.11
CA ASP A 340 1.62 11.07 -22.65
C ASP A 340 1.13 10.70 -21.24
N LEU A 341 0.87 9.42 -20.98
CA LEU A 341 0.40 8.92 -19.69
C LEU A 341 1.39 9.27 -18.57
N LEU A 342 2.68 9.01 -18.79
CA LEU A 342 3.73 9.21 -17.79
C LEU A 342 4.10 10.69 -17.58
N ARG A 343 3.72 11.60 -18.49
CA ARG A 343 3.95 13.05 -18.35
C ARG A 343 2.82 13.81 -17.66
N ARG A 344 1.60 13.26 -17.65
CA ARG A 344 0.47 13.81 -16.91
C ARG A 344 0.72 13.67 -15.42
#